data_AF-A0A3M1VIF1-F1
#
_entry.id   AF-A0A3M1VIF1-F1
#
_cell.length_a   1.000
_cell.length_b   1.000
_cell.length_c   1.000
_cell.angle_alpha   90.00
_cell.angle_beta   90.00
_cell.angle_gamma   90.00
#
_symmetry.space_group_name_H-M   'P 1'
#
loop_
_entity.id
_entity.type
_entity.pdbx_description
1 polymer ?
#
loop_
_entity_poly.entity_id
_entity_poly.type
_entity_poly.pdbx_seq_one_letter_code
_entity_poly.pdbx_strand_id
1 'polypeptide(L)'
;MSHATHSTHSHPSAVRMGLGIPNSKLCMWLFLGTEIMFFTAFIGSYIVLRMGSPGWPTDPHVTHINVRLGGLNTFVLIFSSYLVVVAHEAMSKRQFDRARRAILGTLLAGCVFLGIKAIEYYGKYSHDLLPGHVAETPDAAMRKAVRELREARRAWLDALEPGDEVEKVRLERARSAGSSADASSEHALFVKFDRAVEELAAQVKAERITLADVQRRVRELKEGEGIGEWLGGVHEPHPVLYGNLFTSCYFLMTGFHALHVVVGMLLWAIVLSAKSLEGWHEYVENSGLYWHFVDLVWIFLFPLIYIV
;
A
#
# COMPACT_ATOMS: atom_id res chain seq x y z
N MET A 1 -73.66 -25.00 52.11
CA MET A 1 -72.87 -23.78 51.82
C MET A 1 -71.40 -24.16 51.92
N SER A 2 -70.72 -24.35 50.78
CA SER A 2 -69.28 -24.58 50.68
C SER A 2 -68.82 -23.77 49.47
N HIS A 3 -68.16 -22.63 49.71
CA HIS A 3 -67.48 -21.89 48.67
C HIS A 3 -65.98 -21.98 48.97
N ALA A 4 -65.29 -22.72 48.10
CA ALA A 4 -63.85 -22.86 48.09
C ALA A 4 -63.17 -21.51 47.82
N THR A 5 -62.18 -21.18 48.64
CA THR A 5 -61.27 -20.05 48.44
C THR A 5 -60.23 -20.43 47.38
N HIS A 6 -60.32 -19.81 46.19
CA HIS A 6 -59.26 -19.90 45.19
C HIS A 6 -58.14 -18.92 45.56
N SER A 7 -57.01 -19.43 46.04
CA SER A 7 -55.76 -18.68 46.17
C SER A 7 -55.18 -18.40 44.78
N THR A 8 -55.25 -17.15 44.35
CA THR A 8 -54.55 -16.66 43.16
C THR A 8 -53.06 -16.54 43.48
N HIS A 9 -52.27 -17.53 43.06
CA HIS A 9 -50.81 -17.43 43.05
C HIS A 9 -50.41 -16.35 42.04
N SER A 10 -49.98 -15.19 42.53
CA SER A 10 -49.28 -14.19 41.72
C SER A 10 -47.93 -14.78 41.28
N HIS A 11 -47.80 -15.12 40.00
CA HIS A 11 -46.49 -15.40 39.43
C HIS A 11 -45.62 -14.15 39.60
N PRO A 12 -44.44 -14.23 40.25
CA PRO A 12 -43.52 -13.11 40.26
C PRO A 12 -43.12 -12.84 38.81
N SER A 13 -43.36 -11.61 38.35
CA SER A 13 -42.90 -11.11 37.07
C SER A 13 -41.41 -11.39 36.95
N ALA A 14 -41.03 -12.23 35.99
CA ALA A 14 -39.64 -12.58 35.73
C ALA A 14 -38.83 -11.28 35.60
N VAL A 15 -38.01 -11.01 36.61
CA VAL A 15 -37.06 -9.90 36.60
C VAL A 15 -36.13 -10.17 35.43
N ARG A 16 -36.29 -9.42 34.33
CA ARG A 16 -35.31 -9.39 33.24
C ARG A 16 -34.05 -8.70 33.78
N MET A 17 -33.24 -9.45 34.54
CA MET A 17 -31.91 -9.01 34.94
C MET A 17 -30.99 -9.08 33.72
N GLY A 18 -30.70 -7.90 33.20
CA GLY A 18 -29.84 -7.67 32.04
C GLY A 18 -30.56 -6.73 31.08
N LEU A 19 -30.13 -5.47 31.02
CA LEU A 19 -30.43 -4.61 29.88
C LEU A 19 -30.04 -5.40 28.62
N GLY A 20 -31.03 -5.84 27.84
CA GLY A 20 -30.79 -6.64 26.67
C GLY A 20 -29.93 -5.86 25.69
N ILE A 21 -28.69 -6.30 25.49
CA ILE A 21 -27.85 -5.75 24.43
C ILE A 21 -28.59 -6.01 23.12
N PRO A 22 -28.85 -5.00 22.29
CA PRO A 22 -29.53 -5.21 21.02
C PRO A 22 -28.70 -6.18 20.17
N ASN A 23 -29.38 -7.06 19.44
CA ASN A 23 -28.72 -8.11 18.64
C ASN A 23 -27.69 -7.53 17.66
N SER A 24 -27.92 -6.32 17.14
CA SER A 24 -26.97 -5.63 16.26
C SER A 24 -25.62 -5.35 16.94
N LYS A 25 -25.63 -4.89 18.21
CA LYS A 25 -24.41 -4.62 18.99
C LYS A 25 -23.70 -5.91 19.33
N LEU A 26 -24.44 -6.96 19.70
CA LEU A 26 -23.83 -8.26 19.95
C LEU A 26 -23.12 -8.80 18.70
N CYS A 27 -23.79 -8.75 17.54
CA CYS A 27 -23.18 -9.15 16.26
C CYS A 27 -21.97 -8.29 15.92
N MET A 28 -22.04 -6.97 16.14
CA MET A 28 -20.90 -6.07 15.91
C MET A 28 -19.71 -6.43 16.80
N TRP A 29 -19.91 -6.64 18.10
CA TRP A 29 -18.83 -7.06 19.01
C TRP A 29 -18.21 -8.41 18.63
N LEU A 30 -19.03 -9.39 18.23
CA LEU A 30 -18.53 -10.68 17.75
C LEU A 30 -17.70 -10.53 16.47
N PHE A 31 -18.19 -9.74 15.52
CA PHE A 31 -17.47 -9.42 14.29
C PHE A 31 -16.15 -8.68 14.56
N LEU A 32 -16.15 -7.68 15.44
CA LEU A 32 -14.92 -7.00 15.86
C LEU A 32 -13.93 -7.97 16.53
N GLY A 33 -14.43 -8.92 17.33
CA GLY A 33 -13.62 -9.99 17.91
C GLY A 33 -12.92 -10.83 16.85
N THR A 34 -13.62 -11.22 15.78
CA THR A 34 -13.00 -11.98 14.67
C THR A 34 -11.95 -11.16 13.92
N GLU A 35 -12.19 -9.86 13.72
CA GLU A 35 -11.23 -8.98 13.06
C GLU A 35 -9.98 -8.73 13.92
N ILE A 36 -10.14 -8.61 15.25
CA ILE A 36 -9.00 -8.54 16.18
C ILE A 36 -8.14 -9.80 16.04
N MET A 37 -8.74 -10.99 16.01
CA MET A 37 -7.99 -12.24 15.83
C MET A 37 -7.26 -12.28 14.48
N PHE A 38 -7.93 -11.84 13.41
CA PHE A 38 -7.37 -11.77 12.06
C PHE A 38 -6.12 -10.87 12.01
N PHE A 39 -6.20 -9.63 12.49
CA PHE A 39 -5.05 -8.72 12.50
C PHE A 39 -3.97 -9.13 13.51
N THR A 40 -4.35 -9.72 14.65
CA THR A 40 -3.37 -10.23 15.63
C THR A 40 -2.51 -11.34 15.03
N ALA A 41 -3.09 -12.24 14.22
CA ALA A 41 -2.34 -13.29 13.54
C ALA A 41 -1.30 -12.72 12.55
N PHE A 42 -1.66 -11.68 11.79
CA PHE A 42 -0.72 -11.01 10.89
C PHE A 42 0.37 -10.25 11.63
N ILE A 43 0.01 -9.48 12.66
CA ILE A 43 0.97 -8.75 13.50
C ILE A 43 1.94 -9.72 14.17
N GLY A 44 1.43 -10.80 14.77
CA GLY A 44 2.25 -11.84 15.39
C GLY A 44 3.19 -12.51 14.39
N SER A 45 2.70 -12.84 13.20
CA SER A 45 3.53 -13.41 12.12
C SER A 45 4.65 -12.46 11.70
N TYR A 46 4.35 -11.17 11.54
CA TYR A 46 5.37 -10.16 11.23
C TYR A 46 6.44 -10.07 12.31
N ILE A 47 6.05 -10.04 13.60
CA ILE A 47 6.98 -9.99 14.73
C ILE A 47 7.92 -11.19 14.71
N VAL A 48 7.39 -12.41 14.52
CA VAL A 48 8.20 -13.64 14.46
C VAL A 48 9.16 -13.61 13.29
N LEU A 49 8.70 -13.25 12.09
CA LEU A 49 9.54 -13.16 10.90
C LEU A 49 10.65 -12.13 11.06
N ARG A 50 10.33 -10.97 11.63
CA ARG A 50 11.27 -9.90 11.91
C ARG A 50 12.33 -10.33 12.93
N MET A 51 11.94 -10.92 14.06
CA MET A 51 12.86 -11.37 15.10
C MET A 51 13.75 -12.53 14.62
N GLY A 52 13.23 -13.38 13.74
CA GLY A 52 13.97 -14.50 13.15
C GLY A 52 14.92 -14.12 12.01
N SER A 53 14.96 -12.84 11.60
CA SER A 53 15.69 -12.36 10.42
C SER A 53 16.70 -11.27 10.80
N PRO A 54 17.95 -11.61 11.18
CA PRO A 54 18.93 -10.65 11.71
C PRO A 54 19.33 -9.48 10.79
N GLY A 55 19.01 -9.54 9.50
CA GLY A 55 19.23 -8.46 8.54
C GLY A 55 17.94 -7.87 7.97
N TRP A 56 16.88 -7.81 8.78
CA TRP A 56 15.61 -7.20 8.41
C TRP A 56 15.80 -5.74 7.95
N PRO A 57 15.16 -5.31 6.85
CA PRO A 57 15.34 -3.97 6.32
C PRO A 57 14.70 -2.94 7.26
N THR A 58 15.55 -2.13 7.90
CA THR A 58 15.13 -1.08 8.84
C THR A 58 15.41 0.33 8.32
N ASP A 59 16.33 0.46 7.36
CA ASP A 59 16.69 1.76 6.80
C ASP A 59 15.53 2.36 6.00
N PRO A 60 15.04 3.57 6.37
CA PRO A 60 13.96 4.25 5.66
C PRO A 60 14.32 4.60 4.21
N HIS A 61 15.62 4.76 3.93
CA HIS A 61 16.15 5.02 2.59
C HIS A 61 16.06 3.80 1.67
N VAL A 62 16.16 2.59 2.21
CA VAL A 62 16.09 1.33 1.45
C VAL A 62 14.64 0.86 1.30
N THR A 63 13.83 1.07 2.33
CA THR A 63 12.40 0.67 2.34
C THR A 63 11.47 1.73 1.74
N HIS A 64 11.99 2.92 1.43
CA HIS A 64 11.23 4.08 0.96
C HIS A 64 10.02 4.40 1.85
N ILE A 65 10.18 4.21 3.16
CA ILE A 65 9.15 4.51 4.16
C ILE A 65 9.31 5.97 4.59
N ASN A 66 8.29 6.78 4.32
CA ASN A 66 8.27 8.15 4.79
C ASN A 66 7.56 8.24 6.14
N VAL A 67 8.34 8.23 7.23
CA VAL A 67 7.82 8.30 8.61
C VAL A 67 6.98 9.57 8.85
N ARG A 68 7.29 10.68 8.18
CA ARG A 68 6.53 11.93 8.33
C ARG A 68 5.13 11.83 7.71
N LEU A 69 5.04 11.27 6.51
CA LEU A 69 3.74 11.03 5.87
C LEU A 69 2.92 9.96 6.62
N GLY A 70 3.60 8.92 7.14
CA GLY A 70 2.98 7.94 8.03
C GLY A 70 2.44 8.57 9.32
N GLY A 71 3.22 9.45 9.96
CA GLY A 71 2.81 10.16 11.18
C GLY A 71 1.66 11.13 10.93
N LEU A 72 1.65 11.84 9.81
CA LEU A 72 0.53 12.68 9.40
C LEU A 72 -0.74 11.85 9.21
N ASN A 73 -0.64 10.68 8.57
CA ASN A 73 -1.77 9.75 8.43
C ASN A 73 -2.34 9.31 9.78
N THR A 74 -1.47 8.99 10.75
CA THR A 74 -1.90 8.62 12.10
C THR A 74 -2.64 9.78 12.78
N PHE A 75 -2.17 11.02 12.62
CA PHE A 75 -2.89 12.20 13.12
C PHE A 75 -4.26 12.37 12.45
N VAL A 76 -4.33 12.20 11.13
CA VAL A 76 -5.58 12.29 10.36
C VAL A 76 -6.60 11.26 10.85
N LEU A 77 -6.19 10.02 11.11
CA LEU A 77 -7.09 8.99 11.60
C LEU A 77 -7.58 9.24 13.03
N ILE A 78 -6.69 9.62 13.95
CA ILE A 78 -7.07 9.97 15.33
C ILE A 78 -8.05 11.16 15.33
N PHE A 79 -7.79 12.18 14.49
CA PHE A 79 -8.72 13.30 14.32
C PHE A 79 -10.05 12.84 13.73
N SER A 80 -10.05 11.91 12.78
CA SER A 80 -11.28 11.33 12.21
C SER A 80 -12.11 10.59 13.27
N SER A 81 -11.47 9.87 14.20
CA SER A 81 -12.12 9.22 15.33
C SER A 81 -12.74 10.24 16.28
N TYR A 82 -12.06 11.35 16.57
CA TYR A 82 -12.67 12.44 17.34
C TYR A 82 -13.96 12.97 16.68
N LEU A 83 -13.97 13.14 15.35
CA LEU A 83 -15.15 13.58 14.62
C LEU A 83 -16.31 12.57 14.72
N VAL A 84 -16.03 11.26 14.74
CA VAL A 84 -17.05 10.22 14.96
C VAL A 84 -17.70 10.37 16.33
N VAL A 85 -16.92 10.66 17.38
CA VAL A 85 -17.45 10.92 18.73
C VAL A 85 -18.35 12.15 18.74
N VAL A 86 -17.94 13.24 18.07
CA VAL A 86 -18.77 14.45 17.91
C VAL A 86 -20.06 14.14 17.14
N ALA A 87 -20.01 13.28 16.13
CA ALA A 87 -21.19 12.85 15.39
C ALA A 87 -22.16 12.08 16.30
N HIS A 88 -21.65 11.16 17.11
CA HIS A 88 -22.46 10.39 18.06
C HIS A 88 -23.11 11.28 19.13
N GLU A 89 -22.36 12.23 19.71
CA GLU A 89 -22.90 13.20 20.66
C GLU A 89 -24.01 14.05 20.02
N ALA A 90 -23.79 14.53 18.79
CA ALA A 90 -24.78 15.30 18.05
C ALA A 90 -26.04 14.48 17.73
N MET A 91 -25.90 13.19 17.41
CA MET A 91 -27.03 12.26 17.23
C MET A 91 -27.84 12.10 18.51
N SER A 92 -27.19 11.94 19.67
CA SER A 92 -27.84 11.85 20.98
C SER A 92 -28.64 13.11 21.33
N LYS A 93 -28.11 14.29 20.98
CA LYS A 93 -28.78 15.59 21.17
C LYS A 93 -29.81 15.94 20.08
N ARG A 94 -30.09 15.03 19.14
CA ARG A 94 -30.94 15.26 17.96
C ARG A 94 -30.49 16.45 17.08
N GLN A 95 -29.21 16.81 17.13
CA GLN A 95 -28.60 17.85 16.30
C GLN A 95 -28.08 17.25 14.98
N PHE A 96 -29.00 16.83 14.12
CA PHE A 96 -28.67 16.04 12.93
C PHE A 96 -27.75 16.75 11.93
N ASP A 97 -27.87 18.07 11.76
CA ASP A 97 -26.99 18.83 10.86
C ASP A 97 -25.54 18.82 11.33
N ARG A 98 -25.33 18.91 12.65
CA ARG A 98 -24.00 18.83 13.25
C ARG A 98 -23.42 17.43 13.10
N ALA A 99 -24.24 16.39 13.30
CA ALA A 99 -23.84 15.00 13.08
C ALA A 99 -23.41 14.77 11.62
N ARG A 100 -24.21 15.26 10.66
CA ARG A 100 -23.92 15.13 9.21
C ARG A 100 -22.60 15.80 8.83
N ARG A 101 -22.32 17.01 9.35
CA ARG A 101 -21.04 17.71 9.11
C ARG A 101 -19.85 16.95 9.71
N ALA A 102 -20.01 16.39 10.90
CA ALA A 102 -18.97 15.60 11.53
C ALA A 102 -18.67 14.31 10.75
N ILE A 103 -19.70 13.58 10.32
CA ILE A 103 -19.55 12.37 9.47
C ILE A 103 -18.90 12.72 8.13
N LEU A 104 -19.30 13.83 7.50
CA LEU A 104 -18.65 14.30 6.27
C LEU A 104 -17.16 14.59 6.51
N GLY A 105 -16.82 15.22 7.64
CA GLY A 105 -15.43 15.44 8.04
C GLY A 105 -14.66 14.13 8.21
N THR A 106 -15.26 13.10 8.83
CA THR A 106 -14.67 11.77 8.95
C THR A 106 -14.43 11.13 7.57
N LEU A 107 -15.39 11.23 6.65
CA LEU A 107 -15.25 10.69 5.30
C LEU A 107 -14.12 11.40 4.53
N LEU A 108 -14.01 12.72 4.63
CA LEU A 108 -12.93 13.50 4.02
C LEU A 108 -11.56 13.12 4.61
N ALA A 109 -11.47 12.93 5.92
CA ALA A 109 -10.25 12.45 6.57
C ALA A 109 -9.84 11.05 6.06
N GLY A 110 -10.81 10.15 5.84
CA GLY A 110 -10.58 8.86 5.19
C GLY A 110 -10.04 8.98 3.77
N CYS A 111 -10.58 9.91 2.96
CA CYS A 111 -10.03 10.20 1.63
C CYS A 111 -8.58 10.70 1.68
N VAL A 112 -8.26 11.59 2.62
CA VAL A 112 -6.88 12.10 2.81
C VAL A 112 -5.95 10.96 3.19
N PHE A 113 -6.35 10.10 4.11
CA PHE A 113 -5.57 8.92 4.52
C PHE A 113 -5.27 8.00 3.33
N LEU A 114 -6.30 7.64 2.56
CA LEU A 114 -6.14 6.79 1.38
C LEU A 114 -5.30 7.47 0.29
N GLY A 115 -5.43 8.79 0.10
CA GLY A 115 -4.63 9.55 -0.86
C GLY A 115 -3.14 9.54 -0.52
N ILE A 116 -2.79 9.77 0.75
CA ILE A 116 -1.39 9.68 1.21
C ILE A 116 -0.88 8.25 1.04
N LYS A 117 -1.71 7.23 1.35
CA LYS A 117 -1.33 5.83 1.14
C LYS A 117 -1.14 5.45 -0.33
N ALA A 118 -1.98 5.98 -1.22
CA ALA A 118 -1.86 5.76 -2.65
C ALA A 118 -0.55 6.33 -3.19
N ILE A 119 -0.16 7.54 -2.76
CA ILE A 119 1.13 8.14 -3.12
C ILE A 119 2.29 7.27 -2.62
N GLU A 120 2.21 6.77 -1.38
CA GLU A 120 3.23 5.91 -0.80
C GLU A 120 3.34 4.55 -1.53
N TYR A 121 2.22 3.96 -1.92
CA TYR A 121 2.17 2.72 -2.69
C TYR A 121 2.72 2.92 -4.11
N TYR A 122 2.35 4.02 -4.76
CA TYR A 122 2.87 4.37 -6.08
C TYR A 122 4.38 4.60 -6.04
N GLY A 123 4.88 5.28 -5.00
CA GLY A 123 6.32 5.41 -4.75
C GLY A 123 7.01 4.05 -4.68
N LYS A 124 6.48 3.11 -3.89
CA LYS A 124 7.04 1.75 -3.78
C LYS A 124 6.96 0.95 -5.10
N TYR A 125 5.88 1.13 -5.86
CA TYR A 125 5.72 0.53 -7.19
C TYR A 125 6.81 1.03 -8.16
N SER A 126 7.05 2.35 -8.20
CA SER A 126 8.07 2.93 -9.07
C SER A 126 9.51 2.51 -8.77
N HIS A 127 9.79 2.12 -7.52
CA HIS A 127 11.12 1.64 -7.09
C HIS A 127 11.24 0.10 -7.11
N ASP A 128 10.26 -0.60 -7.71
CA ASP A 128 10.20 -2.08 -7.77
C ASP A 128 10.30 -2.76 -6.39
N LEU A 129 9.77 -2.12 -5.35
CA LEU A 129 9.66 -2.68 -4.00
C LEU A 129 8.35 -3.48 -3.86
N LEU A 130 8.07 -4.35 -4.83
CA LEU A 130 6.89 -5.20 -4.84
C LEU A 130 7.23 -6.61 -4.33
N PRO A 131 6.24 -7.32 -3.75
CA PRO A 131 6.42 -8.72 -3.35
C PRO A 131 6.95 -9.56 -4.52
N GLY A 132 8.13 -10.16 -4.34
CA GLY A 132 8.78 -11.02 -5.34
C GLY A 132 9.70 -10.29 -6.32
N HIS A 133 9.73 -8.96 -6.33
CA HIS A 133 10.56 -8.15 -7.24
C HIS A 133 11.81 -7.56 -6.55
N VAL A 134 11.96 -7.76 -5.24
CA VAL A 134 13.09 -7.26 -4.47
C VAL A 134 14.28 -8.20 -4.60
N ALA A 135 15.43 -7.66 -4.96
CA ALA A 135 16.66 -8.41 -5.04
C ALA A 135 17.24 -8.63 -3.63
N GLU A 136 17.30 -9.88 -3.17
CA GLU A 136 17.80 -10.20 -1.82
C GLU A 136 19.30 -10.53 -1.79
N THR A 137 19.86 -10.95 -2.93
CA THR A 137 21.28 -11.30 -3.06
C THR A 137 21.99 -10.33 -4.01
N PRO A 138 23.32 -10.14 -3.86
CA PRO A 138 24.11 -9.34 -4.79
C PRO A 138 23.91 -9.78 -6.25
N ASP A 139 23.88 -11.08 -6.52
CA ASP A 139 23.67 -11.60 -7.88
C ASP A 139 22.27 -11.29 -8.40
N ALA A 140 21.24 -11.37 -7.55
CA ALA A 140 19.89 -10.96 -7.92
C ALA A 140 19.82 -9.47 -8.24
N ALA A 141 20.54 -8.63 -7.49
CA ALA A 141 20.58 -7.18 -7.72
C ALA A 141 21.30 -6.84 -9.04
N MET A 142 22.43 -7.49 -9.32
CA MET A 142 23.14 -7.34 -10.59
C MET A 142 22.28 -7.79 -11.78
N ARG A 143 21.60 -8.93 -11.67
CA ARG A 143 20.68 -9.43 -12.71
C ARG A 143 19.48 -8.49 -12.92
N LYS A 144 18.95 -7.89 -11.84
CA LYS A 144 17.89 -6.87 -11.90
C LYS A 144 18.36 -5.62 -12.64
N ALA A 145 19.55 -5.10 -12.31
CA ALA A 145 20.14 -3.95 -13.01
C ALA A 145 20.29 -4.19 -14.54
N VAL A 146 20.79 -5.36 -14.92
CA VAL A 146 20.93 -5.74 -16.34
C VAL A 146 19.58 -5.82 -17.04
N ARG A 147 18.53 -6.31 -16.34
CA ARG A 147 17.17 -6.36 -16.89
C ARG A 147 16.61 -4.95 -17.12
N GLU A 148 16.73 -4.07 -16.13
CA GLU A 148 16.27 -2.67 -16.23
C GLU A 148 17.00 -1.91 -17.36
N LEU A 149 18.31 -2.10 -17.50
CA LEU A 149 19.09 -1.53 -18.60
C LEU A 149 18.61 -2.04 -19.97
N ARG A 150 18.26 -3.32 -20.08
CA ARG A 150 17.70 -3.89 -21.33
C ARG A 150 16.28 -3.40 -21.62
N GLU A 151 15.50 -3.06 -20.59
CA GLU A 151 14.19 -2.43 -20.74
C GLU A 151 14.34 -0.98 -21.22
N ALA A 152 15.23 -0.21 -20.62
CA ALA A 152 15.57 1.14 -21.08
C ALA A 152 16.08 1.13 -22.53
N ARG A 153 16.93 0.15 -22.88
CA ARG A 153 17.36 -0.07 -24.26
C ARG A 153 16.20 -0.29 -25.21
N ARG A 154 15.25 -1.16 -24.86
CA ARG A 154 14.08 -1.43 -25.71
C ARG A 154 13.23 -0.17 -25.89
N ALA A 155 12.97 0.54 -24.80
CA ALA A 155 12.21 1.79 -24.86
C ALA A 155 12.90 2.85 -25.73
N TRP A 156 14.24 2.97 -25.65
CA TRP A 156 15.00 3.88 -26.51
C TRP A 156 14.97 3.45 -27.97
N LEU A 157 15.12 2.15 -28.25
CA LEU A 157 15.02 1.61 -29.60
C LEU A 157 13.63 1.88 -30.21
N ASP A 158 12.57 1.62 -29.46
CA ASP A 158 11.19 1.84 -29.90
C ASP A 158 10.90 3.32 -30.18
N ALA A 159 11.55 4.23 -29.45
CA ALA A 159 11.41 5.67 -29.66
C ALA A 159 12.22 6.18 -30.86
N LEU A 160 13.40 5.60 -31.12
CA LEU A 160 14.21 5.91 -32.30
C LEU A 160 13.56 5.39 -33.59
N GLU A 161 12.94 4.21 -33.54
CA GLU A 161 12.33 3.55 -34.70
C GLU A 161 10.93 2.97 -34.37
N PRO A 162 9.87 3.81 -34.33
CA PRO A 162 8.52 3.34 -33.98
C PRO A 162 7.86 2.58 -35.15
N GLY A 163 7.82 1.23 -35.12
CA GLY A 163 6.95 0.42 -36.01
C GLY A 163 7.42 -1.01 -36.37
N ASP A 164 6.50 -1.85 -36.87
CA ASP A 164 6.73 -3.20 -37.46
C ASP A 164 7.66 -3.19 -38.71
N GLU A 165 8.02 -1.99 -39.19
CA GLU A 165 8.79 -1.72 -40.41
C GLU A 165 10.30 -2.00 -40.29
N VAL A 166 10.82 -2.26 -39.08
CA VAL A 166 12.26 -2.51 -38.84
C VAL A 166 12.76 -3.74 -39.62
N GLU A 167 11.94 -4.75 -39.88
CA GLU A 167 12.30 -5.91 -40.72
C GLU A 167 12.52 -5.50 -42.19
N LYS A 168 11.75 -4.54 -42.71
CA LYS A 168 11.88 -4.00 -44.07
C LYS A 168 13.05 -3.03 -44.20
N VAL A 169 13.20 -2.13 -43.24
CA VAL A 169 14.29 -1.15 -43.21
C VAL A 169 15.65 -1.87 -43.06
N ARG A 170 15.70 -2.98 -42.32
CA ARG A 170 16.88 -3.85 -42.20
C ARG A 170 17.26 -4.54 -43.51
N LEU A 171 16.28 -5.01 -44.30
CA LEU A 171 16.50 -5.61 -45.62
C LEU A 171 16.91 -4.59 -46.69
N GLU A 172 16.49 -3.33 -46.56
CA GLU A 172 16.84 -2.24 -47.48
C GLU A 172 18.17 -1.55 -47.14
N ARG A 173 18.49 -1.34 -45.85
CA ARG A 173 19.81 -0.81 -45.41
C ARG A 173 20.96 -1.79 -45.62
N ALA A 174 20.72 -3.10 -45.48
CA ALA A 174 21.70 -4.13 -45.80
C ALA A 174 22.02 -4.20 -47.31
N ARG A 175 21.08 -3.81 -48.19
CA ARG A 175 21.31 -3.68 -49.64
C ARG A 175 22.03 -2.39 -50.05
N SER A 176 21.99 -1.37 -49.20
CA SER A 176 22.50 -0.02 -49.49
C SER A 176 23.69 0.39 -48.62
N ALA A 177 24.35 -0.58 -47.95
CA ALA A 177 25.54 -0.38 -47.13
C ALA A 177 26.82 -0.05 -47.95
N GLY A 178 26.70 0.97 -48.80
CA GLY A 178 27.78 1.87 -49.17
C GLY A 178 27.22 3.29 -49.11
N SER A 179 27.67 4.08 -48.12
CA SER A 179 27.40 5.53 -47.96
C SER A 179 26.10 5.97 -47.26
N SER A 180 26.18 6.37 -45.98
CA SER A 180 25.81 7.74 -45.58
C SER A 180 26.35 8.09 -44.19
N ALA A 181 26.95 9.27 -44.09
CA ALA A 181 27.68 9.80 -42.94
C ALA A 181 26.82 10.75 -42.07
N ASP A 182 25.52 10.48 -41.96
CA ASP A 182 24.55 11.32 -41.21
C ASP A 182 23.54 10.47 -40.42
N ALA A 183 23.95 9.28 -39.98
CA ALA A 183 23.25 8.57 -38.91
C ALA A 183 23.45 9.38 -37.61
N SER A 184 22.49 10.27 -37.36
CA SER A 184 22.32 11.17 -36.21
C SER A 184 23.14 10.80 -34.97
N SER A 185 23.76 11.80 -34.33
CA SER A 185 24.51 11.69 -33.07
C SER A 185 23.84 10.79 -32.03
N GLU A 186 22.51 10.75 -32.00
CA GLU A 186 21.68 9.88 -31.16
C GLU A 186 21.79 8.37 -31.48
N HIS A 187 21.84 7.96 -32.75
CA HIS A 187 22.07 6.56 -33.13
C HIS A 187 23.45 6.08 -32.71
N ALA A 188 24.48 6.93 -32.81
CA ALA A 188 25.82 6.62 -32.34
C ALA A 188 25.86 6.45 -30.81
N LEU A 189 25.11 7.27 -30.07
CA LEU A 189 24.93 7.14 -28.63
C LEU A 189 24.19 5.85 -28.26
N PHE A 190 23.13 5.49 -28.98
CA PHE A 190 22.41 4.23 -28.78
C PHE A 190 23.31 3.01 -28.99
N VAL A 191 24.10 2.97 -30.08
CA VAL A 191 25.03 1.85 -30.33
C VAL A 191 26.10 1.74 -29.23
N LYS A 192 26.59 2.87 -28.72
CA LYS A 192 27.52 2.90 -27.58
C LYS A 192 26.86 2.34 -26.31
N PHE A 193 25.60 2.72 -26.06
CA PHE A 193 24.82 2.23 -24.93
C PHE A 193 24.52 0.73 -25.04
N ASP A 194 24.01 0.24 -26.17
CA ASP A 194 23.71 -1.17 -26.40
C ASP A 194 24.94 -2.06 -26.18
N ARG A 195 26.10 -1.64 -26.71
CA ARG A 195 27.36 -2.34 -26.47
C ARG A 195 27.71 -2.41 -24.98
N ALA A 196 27.61 -1.28 -24.27
CA ALA A 196 27.88 -1.24 -22.83
C ALA A 196 26.94 -2.15 -22.02
N VAL A 197 25.66 -2.21 -22.38
CA VAL A 197 24.66 -3.08 -21.73
C VAL A 197 24.96 -4.56 -21.98
N GLU A 198 25.27 -4.96 -23.22
CA GLU A 198 25.59 -6.37 -23.51
C GLU A 198 26.94 -6.82 -22.93
N GLU A 199 27.95 -5.94 -22.92
CA GLU A 199 29.22 -6.21 -22.22
C GLU A 199 29.00 -6.42 -20.72
N LEU A 200 28.24 -5.53 -20.07
CA LEU A 200 27.89 -5.67 -18.65
C LEU A 200 27.11 -6.96 -18.40
N ALA A 201 26.11 -7.27 -19.24
CA ALA A 201 25.32 -8.48 -19.10
C ALA A 201 26.16 -9.76 -19.24
N ALA A 202 27.12 -9.78 -20.18
CA ALA A 202 28.04 -10.89 -20.35
C ALA A 202 28.96 -11.05 -19.13
N GLN A 203 29.46 -9.95 -18.57
CA GLN A 203 30.30 -9.94 -17.37
C GLN A 203 29.56 -10.42 -16.12
N VAL A 204 28.31 -9.98 -15.91
CA VAL A 204 27.44 -10.47 -14.82
C VAL A 204 27.18 -11.97 -14.98
N LYS A 205 26.83 -12.43 -16.19
CA LYS A 205 26.57 -13.85 -16.46
C LYS A 205 27.80 -14.73 -16.25
N ALA A 206 28.99 -14.20 -16.50
CA ALA A 206 30.25 -14.90 -16.30
C ALA A 206 30.79 -14.80 -14.86
N GLU A 207 30.07 -14.15 -13.94
CA GLU A 207 30.48 -13.94 -12.53
C GLU A 207 31.85 -13.27 -12.40
N ARG A 208 32.23 -12.43 -13.39
CA ARG A 208 33.56 -11.80 -13.45
C ARG A 208 33.63 -10.44 -12.76
N ILE A 209 32.51 -9.90 -12.33
CA ILE A 209 32.41 -8.55 -11.77
C ILE A 209 31.63 -8.56 -10.46
N THR A 210 31.93 -7.58 -9.62
CA THR A 210 31.26 -7.42 -8.33
C THR A 210 30.09 -6.44 -8.42
N LEU A 211 29.21 -6.45 -7.41
CA LEU A 211 28.12 -5.49 -7.30
C LEU A 211 28.61 -4.03 -7.35
N ALA A 212 29.74 -3.73 -6.71
CA ALA A 212 30.34 -2.39 -6.71
C ALA A 212 30.75 -1.95 -8.14
N ASP A 213 31.23 -2.88 -8.96
CA ASP A 213 31.57 -2.61 -10.36
C ASP A 213 30.32 -2.31 -11.18
N VAL A 214 29.23 -3.08 -10.97
CA VAL A 214 27.94 -2.84 -11.64
C VAL A 214 27.36 -1.49 -11.22
N GLN A 215 27.34 -1.17 -9.92
CA GLN A 215 26.87 0.12 -9.41
C GLN A 215 27.65 1.28 -10.02
N ARG A 216 28.98 1.17 -10.10
CA ARG A 216 29.83 2.19 -10.75
C ARG A 216 29.48 2.35 -12.22
N ARG A 217 29.32 1.25 -12.98
CA ARG A 217 28.97 1.30 -14.41
C ARG A 217 27.59 1.90 -14.64
N VAL A 218 26.60 1.55 -13.83
CA VAL A 218 25.25 2.14 -13.91
C VAL A 218 25.31 3.64 -13.67
N ARG A 219 26.06 4.11 -12.65
CA ARG A 219 26.25 5.54 -12.40
C ARG A 219 26.94 6.26 -13.56
N GLU A 220 28.03 5.69 -14.08
CA GLU A 220 28.75 6.23 -15.25
C GLU A 220 27.83 6.36 -16.49
N LEU A 221 26.91 5.41 -16.69
CA LEU A 221 25.92 5.49 -17.77
C LEU A 221 24.86 6.56 -17.52
N LYS A 222 24.40 6.74 -16.28
CA LYS A 222 23.41 7.78 -15.92
C LYS A 222 23.98 9.18 -16.00
N GLU A 223 25.26 9.36 -15.69
CA GLU A 223 25.98 10.64 -15.77
C GLU A 223 26.41 10.99 -17.19
N GLY A 224 26.36 10.03 -18.13
CA GLY A 224 26.72 10.25 -19.53
C GLY A 224 25.74 11.17 -20.27
N GLU A 225 26.27 12.13 -21.02
CA GLU A 225 25.48 13.04 -21.87
C GLU A 225 24.58 12.26 -22.84
N GLY A 226 23.28 12.57 -22.85
CA GLY A 226 22.25 11.99 -23.72
C GLY A 226 21.74 10.59 -23.33
N ILE A 227 22.52 9.80 -22.57
CA ILE A 227 22.11 8.45 -22.13
C ILE A 227 21.26 8.53 -20.85
N GLY A 228 21.60 9.45 -19.93
CA GLY A 228 20.95 9.57 -18.63
C GLY A 228 19.43 9.79 -18.68
N GLU A 229 18.94 10.50 -19.70
CA GLU A 229 17.51 10.78 -19.90
C GLU A 229 16.67 9.50 -20.08
N TRP A 230 17.24 8.50 -20.76
CA TRP A 230 16.63 7.20 -20.99
C TRP A 230 16.74 6.25 -19.78
N LEU A 231 17.61 6.57 -18.83
CA LEU A 231 17.89 5.75 -17.65
C LEU A 231 17.14 6.22 -16.40
N GLY A 232 16.14 7.09 -16.53
CA GLY A 232 15.31 7.56 -15.41
C GLY A 232 14.69 6.42 -14.60
N GLY A 233 14.31 5.31 -15.25
CA GLY A 233 13.75 4.12 -14.61
C GLY A 233 14.76 3.08 -14.10
N VAL A 234 16.06 3.25 -14.40
CA VAL A 234 17.10 2.31 -13.97
C VAL A 234 17.59 2.68 -12.58
N HIS A 235 17.38 1.79 -11.61
CA HIS A 235 17.75 2.02 -10.23
C HIS A 235 19.16 1.50 -9.95
N GLU A 236 19.85 2.12 -8.99
CA GLU A 236 21.15 1.58 -8.55
C GLU A 236 20.93 0.22 -7.89
N PRO A 237 21.63 -0.84 -8.34
CA PRO A 237 21.41 -2.17 -7.81
C PRO A 237 21.91 -2.25 -6.37
N HIS A 238 21.01 -2.53 -5.45
CA HIS A 238 21.32 -2.76 -4.05
C HIS A 238 20.53 -3.98 -3.56
N PRO A 239 21.17 -4.97 -2.92
CA PRO A 239 20.47 -6.08 -2.32
C PRO A 239 19.78 -5.64 -1.03
N VAL A 240 18.53 -6.04 -0.87
CA VAL A 240 17.75 -5.83 0.35
C VAL A 240 17.47 -7.20 0.94
N LEU A 241 18.26 -7.59 1.94
CA LEU A 241 18.08 -8.88 2.59
C LEU A 241 16.68 -8.95 3.24
N TYR A 242 15.97 -10.06 3.06
CA TYR A 242 14.58 -10.23 3.48
C TYR A 242 13.60 -9.19 2.90
N GLY A 243 13.99 -8.48 1.84
CA GLY A 243 13.19 -7.43 1.24
C GLY A 243 11.84 -7.93 0.73
N ASN A 244 11.76 -9.13 0.14
CA ASN A 244 10.46 -9.65 -0.33
C ASN A 244 9.54 -10.00 0.83
N LEU A 245 10.06 -10.59 1.91
CA LEU A 245 9.27 -10.87 3.11
C LEU A 245 8.74 -9.58 3.72
N PHE A 246 9.61 -8.58 3.87
CA PHE A 246 9.22 -7.26 4.35
C PHE A 246 8.10 -6.66 3.49
N THR A 247 8.30 -6.56 2.16
CA THR A 247 7.29 -5.98 1.27
C THR A 247 5.99 -6.78 1.26
N SER A 248 6.07 -8.12 1.32
CA SER A 248 4.88 -8.98 1.36
C SER A 248 4.06 -8.73 2.61
N CYS A 249 4.70 -8.71 3.78
CA CYS A 249 4.03 -8.42 5.03
C CYS A 249 3.51 -6.98 5.08
N TYR A 250 4.28 -6.01 4.57
CA TYR A 250 3.87 -4.61 4.46
C TYR A 250 2.58 -4.49 3.65
N PHE A 251 2.56 -4.96 2.40
CA PHE A 251 1.40 -4.84 1.50
C PHE A 251 0.20 -5.64 2.00
N LEU A 252 0.45 -6.81 2.61
CA LEU A 252 -0.61 -7.62 3.19
C LEU A 252 -1.30 -6.88 4.35
N MET A 253 -0.55 -6.47 5.37
CA MET A 253 -1.12 -5.82 6.56
C MET A 253 -1.75 -4.47 6.22
N THR A 254 -1.03 -3.61 5.50
CA THR A 254 -1.51 -2.27 5.17
C THR A 254 -2.59 -2.28 4.09
N GLY A 255 -2.57 -3.27 3.18
CA GLY A 255 -3.61 -3.47 2.16
C GLY A 255 -4.93 -3.96 2.75
N PHE A 256 -4.91 -4.96 3.63
CA PHE A 256 -6.12 -5.39 4.34
C PHE A 256 -6.67 -4.27 5.24
N HIS A 257 -5.81 -3.51 5.90
CA HIS A 257 -6.25 -2.33 6.65
C HIS A 257 -6.90 -1.28 5.73
N ALA A 258 -6.30 -0.96 4.58
CA ALA A 258 -6.89 -0.04 3.62
C ALA A 258 -8.25 -0.51 3.09
N LEU A 259 -8.43 -1.82 2.88
CA LEU A 259 -9.73 -2.40 2.53
C LEU A 259 -10.78 -2.13 3.63
N HIS A 260 -10.42 -2.28 4.90
CA HIS A 260 -11.30 -1.98 6.03
C HIS A 260 -11.65 -0.48 6.10
N VAL A 261 -10.69 0.41 5.84
CA VAL A 261 -10.96 1.85 5.73
C VAL A 261 -11.98 2.13 4.63
N VAL A 262 -11.82 1.52 3.45
CA VAL A 262 -12.77 1.67 2.34
C VAL A 262 -14.17 1.17 2.74
N VAL A 263 -14.27 0.00 3.38
CA VAL A 263 -15.56 -0.50 3.89
C VAL A 263 -16.18 0.48 4.88
N GLY A 264 -15.40 1.00 5.84
CA GLY A 264 -15.88 2.01 6.77
C GLY A 264 -16.35 3.29 6.10
N MET A 265 -15.66 3.72 5.03
CA MET A 265 -16.03 4.90 4.26
C MET A 265 -17.36 4.67 3.53
N LEU A 266 -17.60 3.46 3.03
CA LEU A 266 -18.88 3.08 2.46
C LEU A 266 -20.01 3.12 3.50
N LEU A 267 -19.77 2.63 4.73
CA LEU A 267 -20.74 2.73 5.82
C LEU A 267 -21.10 4.20 6.12
N TRP A 268 -20.11 5.09 6.18
CA TRP A 268 -20.36 6.53 6.37
C TRP A 268 -21.08 7.17 5.18
N ALA A 269 -20.75 6.78 3.95
CA ALA A 269 -21.43 7.24 2.74
C ALA A 269 -22.92 6.84 2.73
N ILE A 270 -23.24 5.62 3.19
CA ILE A 270 -24.63 5.17 3.34
C ILE A 270 -25.39 6.07 4.33
N VAL A 271 -24.80 6.41 5.48
CA VAL A 271 -25.42 7.34 6.44
C VAL A 271 -25.66 8.72 5.82
N LEU A 272 -24.69 9.25 5.09
CA LEU A 272 -24.82 10.56 4.43
C LEU A 272 -25.86 10.54 3.31
N SER A 273 -26.14 9.39 2.69
CA SER A 273 -27.18 9.27 1.66
C SER A 273 -28.60 9.41 2.24
N ALA A 274 -28.78 9.24 3.55
CA ALA A 274 -30.07 9.36 4.20
C ALA A 274 -30.59 10.81 4.15
N LYS A 275 -31.90 10.95 3.86
CA LYS A 275 -32.59 12.25 3.85
C LYS A 275 -32.75 12.85 5.25
N SER A 276 -32.97 12.00 6.25
CA SER A 276 -33.03 12.36 7.67
C SER A 276 -32.22 11.33 8.46
N LEU A 277 -31.53 11.79 9.50
CA LEU A 277 -30.80 10.94 10.44
C LEU A 277 -31.67 10.53 11.64
N GLU A 278 -32.95 10.89 11.66
CA GLU A 278 -33.89 10.41 12.67
C GLU A 278 -34.05 8.89 12.56
N GLY A 279 -33.80 8.18 13.68
CA GLY A 279 -33.82 6.71 13.72
C GLY A 279 -32.50 6.03 13.32
N TRP A 280 -31.49 6.76 12.84
CA TRP A 280 -30.20 6.18 12.42
C TRP A 280 -29.19 5.99 13.57
N HIS A 281 -29.58 6.26 14.82
CA HIS A 281 -28.66 6.26 15.97
C HIS A 281 -27.91 4.94 16.13
N GLU A 282 -28.61 3.81 16.05
CA GLU A 282 -28.02 2.48 16.22
C GLU A 282 -27.03 2.14 15.09
N TYR A 283 -27.35 2.52 13.85
CA TYR A 283 -26.47 2.32 12.71
C TYR A 283 -25.21 3.20 12.81
N VAL A 284 -25.36 4.47 13.20
CA VAL A 284 -24.24 5.39 13.40
C VAL A 284 -23.34 4.93 14.54
N GLU A 285 -23.91 4.44 15.63
CA GLU A 285 -23.14 3.89 16.74
C GLU A 285 -22.34 2.64 16.32
N ASN A 286 -22.98 1.68 15.65
CA ASN A 286 -22.30 0.48 15.16
C ASN A 286 -21.23 0.79 14.11
N SER A 287 -21.51 1.72 13.18
CA SER A 287 -20.52 2.19 12.19
C SER A 287 -19.36 2.92 12.87
N GLY A 288 -19.64 3.67 13.93
CA GLY A 288 -18.63 4.33 14.76
C GLY A 288 -17.72 3.33 15.48
N LEU A 289 -18.28 2.27 16.07
CA LEU A 289 -17.50 1.18 16.69
C LEU A 289 -16.56 0.52 15.68
N TYR A 290 -17.05 0.24 14.46
CA TYR A 290 -16.22 -0.28 13.38
C TYR A 290 -15.09 0.70 13.01
N TRP A 291 -15.40 1.99 12.82
CA TRP A 291 -14.40 2.99 12.45
C TRP A 291 -13.31 3.16 13.51
N HIS A 292 -13.68 3.17 14.79
CA HIS A 292 -12.73 3.21 15.91
C HIS A 292 -11.85 1.96 15.96
N PHE A 293 -12.38 0.78 15.66
CA PHE A 293 -11.59 -0.43 15.54
C PHE A 293 -10.55 -0.32 14.42
N VAL A 294 -10.95 0.18 13.24
CA VAL A 294 -10.03 0.38 12.13
C VAL A 294 -8.89 1.32 12.54
N ASP A 295 -9.20 2.45 13.17
CA ASP A 295 -8.20 3.39 13.71
C ASP A 295 -7.25 2.72 14.74
N LEU A 296 -7.82 1.95 15.68
CA LEU A 296 -7.03 1.21 16.67
C LEU A 296 -6.03 0.26 16.03
N VAL A 297 -6.42 -0.48 14.99
CA VAL A 297 -5.49 -1.36 14.26
C VAL A 297 -4.34 -0.55 13.66
N TRP A 298 -4.61 0.64 13.10
CA TRP A 298 -3.56 1.51 12.54
C TRP A 298 -2.59 2.00 13.61
N ILE A 299 -3.08 2.34 14.79
CA ILE A 299 -2.25 2.78 15.93
C ILE A 299 -1.20 1.71 16.30
N PHE A 300 -1.48 0.42 16.09
CA PHE A 300 -0.49 -0.64 16.27
C PHE A 300 0.37 -0.89 15.01
N LEU A 301 -0.22 -0.87 13.82
CA LEU A 301 0.52 -1.10 12.58
C LEU A 301 1.57 -0.02 12.29
N PHE A 302 1.25 1.25 12.57
CA PHE A 302 2.16 2.36 12.29
C PHE A 302 3.49 2.22 13.04
N PRO A 303 3.55 2.12 14.38
CA PRO A 303 4.82 1.93 15.08
C PRO A 303 5.55 0.66 14.66
N LEU A 304 4.83 -0.45 14.47
CA LEU A 304 5.41 -1.75 14.14
C LEU A 304 6.11 -1.79 12.78
N ILE A 305 5.59 -1.04 11.80
CA ILE A 305 6.09 -1.03 10.42
C ILE A 305 6.99 0.18 10.14
N TYR A 306 6.69 1.34 10.72
CA TYR A 306 7.35 2.61 10.38
C TYR A 306 8.45 3.03 11.37
N ILE A 307 8.42 2.54 12.61
CA ILE A 307 9.32 3.02 13.67
C ILE A 307 10.24 1.90 14.15
N VAL A 308 9.66 0.74 14.45
CA VAL A 308 10.41 -0.45 14.86
C VAL A 308 10.97 -1.07 13.61
#